data_AF-A0A2J8IRH3-F1
#
_entry.id   AF-A0A2J8IRH3-F1
#
_cell.length_a   1.000
_cell.length_b   1.000
_cell.length_c   1.000
_cell.angle_alpha   90.00
_cell.angle_beta   90.00
_cell.angle_gamma   90.00
#
_symmetry.space_group_name_H-M   'P 1'
#
loop_
_entity.id
_entity.type
_entity.pdbx_description
1 polymer ?
#
loop_
_entity_poly.entity_id
_entity_poly.type
_entity_poly.pdbx_seq_one_letter_code
_entity_poly.pdbx_strand_id
1 'polypeptide(L)'
;MLIPFSMKNCFQLLCNCQVPAAGFKKTVKNGLILQSVSNDVYQNLAVEDWIHDHMNLEGKPILFFWRNSPSVVIGRHQNPWQECNLNLMRGEGIKLARRRSGGGTV
;
A
#
# COMPACT_ATOMS: atom_id res chain seq x y z
N MET A 1 4.64 -36.03 11.00
CA MET A 1 3.93 -35.09 11.88
C MET A 1 3.81 -33.77 11.14
N LEU A 2 2.73 -33.62 10.37
CA LEU A 2 2.45 -32.45 9.54
C LEU A 2 1.47 -31.56 10.29
N ILE A 3 1.85 -30.32 10.57
CA ILE A 3 0.99 -29.30 11.17
C ILE A 3 0.17 -28.69 10.02
N PRO A 4 -1.17 -28.74 10.05
CA PRO A 4 -1.96 -28.08 9.02
C PRO A 4 -1.98 -26.57 9.31
N PHE A 5 -1.33 -25.78 8.45
CA PHE A 5 -1.42 -24.33 8.46
C PHE A 5 -2.80 -23.92 7.93
N SER A 6 -3.66 -23.42 8.83
CA SER A 6 -4.98 -22.89 8.50
C SER A 6 -4.86 -21.51 7.86
N MET A 7 -4.62 -21.48 6.54
CA MET A 7 -4.77 -20.28 5.70
C MET A 7 -6.25 -20.03 5.41
N LYS A 8 -7.00 -19.56 6.41
CA LYS A 8 -8.38 -19.10 6.20
C LYS A 8 -8.59 -17.81 7.00
N ASN A 9 -8.88 -16.72 6.27
CA ASN A 9 -9.42 -15.43 6.74
C ASN A 9 -8.47 -14.23 6.98
N CYS A 10 -7.51 -13.93 6.08
CA CYS A 10 -6.84 -12.62 6.11
C CYS A 10 -7.17 -11.65 4.96
N PHE A 11 -7.92 -12.05 3.93
CA PHE A 11 -8.30 -11.15 2.84
C PHE A 11 -9.81 -11.23 2.58
N GLN A 12 -10.60 -10.56 3.42
CA GLN A 12 -11.94 -10.12 3.00
C GLN A 12 -11.75 -8.90 2.10
N LEU A 13 -11.58 -9.15 0.79
CA LEU A 13 -11.73 -8.16 -0.26
C LEU A 13 -13.22 -7.81 -0.39
N LEU A 14 -13.71 -6.93 0.48
CA LEU A 14 -14.99 -6.25 0.27
C LEU A 14 -14.74 -5.07 -0.67
N CYS A 15 -14.78 -5.32 -1.98
CA CYS A 15 -14.84 -4.26 -2.98
C CYS A 15 -16.22 -3.59 -2.95
N ASN A 16 -16.43 -2.64 -2.03
CA ASN A 16 -17.57 -1.74 -2.11
C ASN A 16 -17.25 -0.62 -3.09
N CYS A 17 -17.70 -0.79 -4.34
CA CYS A 17 -17.55 0.21 -5.39
C CYS A 17 -18.61 1.31 -5.19
N GLN A 18 -18.26 2.39 -4.47
CA GLN A 18 -19.06 3.61 -4.44
C GLN A 18 -18.33 4.70 -5.23
N VAL A 19 -18.88 5.07 -6.38
CA VAL A 19 -18.36 6.12 -7.25
C VAL A 19 -19.11 7.44 -6.94
N PRO A 20 -18.43 8.51 -6.49
CA PRO A 20 -19.09 9.80 -6.25
C PRO A 20 -19.47 10.48 -7.58
N ALA A 21 -20.61 11.17 -7.60
CA ALA A 21 -21.27 11.72 -8.79
C ALA A 21 -20.65 13.03 -9.34
N ALA A 22 -19.38 13.32 -9.07
CA ALA A 22 -18.72 14.56 -9.48
C ALA A 22 -17.74 14.31 -10.65
N GLY A 23 -18.21 14.58 -11.87
CA GLY A 23 -17.41 15.14 -12.96
C GLY A 23 -16.29 14.30 -13.58
N PHE A 24 -16.63 13.24 -14.34
CA PHE A 24 -15.77 12.75 -15.43
C PHE A 24 -16.58 12.65 -16.74
N LYS A 25 -16.32 13.58 -17.68
CA LYS A 25 -17.02 13.69 -18.99
C LYS A 25 -16.57 12.66 -20.04
N LYS A 26 -15.78 11.65 -19.68
CA LYS A 26 -15.39 10.55 -20.56
C LYS A 26 -15.43 9.26 -19.76
N THR A 27 -16.34 8.35 -20.11
CA THR A 27 -16.46 7.04 -19.46
C THR A 27 -15.24 6.20 -19.84
N VAL A 28 -14.21 6.18 -18.98
CA VAL A 28 -13.12 5.20 -19.09
C VAL A 28 -13.75 3.85 -18.78
N LYS A 29 -14.15 3.11 -19.82
CA LYS A 29 -14.90 1.85 -19.66
C LYS A 29 -14.14 0.76 -18.88
N ASN A 30 -12.82 0.88 -18.72
CA ASN A 30 -11.97 -0.22 -18.23
C ASN A 30 -10.99 0.18 -17.09
N GLY A 31 -11.20 1.27 -16.36
CA GLY A 31 -10.33 1.60 -15.21
C GLY A 31 -10.76 0.89 -13.92
N LEU A 32 -9.82 0.56 -13.03
CA LEU A 32 -10.12 0.06 -11.68
C LEU A 32 -9.64 1.07 -10.63
N ILE A 33 -10.52 1.45 -9.70
CA ILE A 33 -10.19 2.29 -8.56
C ILE A 33 -10.24 1.42 -7.30
N LEU A 34 -9.13 1.38 -6.57
CA LEU A 34 -8.98 0.63 -5.34
C LEU A 34 -8.70 1.60 -4.20
N GLN A 35 -9.24 1.30 -3.02
CA GLN A 35 -8.91 2.02 -1.79
C GLN A 35 -8.58 1.00 -0.70
N SER A 36 -7.43 1.16 -0.05
CA SER A 36 -7.07 0.33 1.09
C SER A 36 -7.92 0.68 2.30
N VAL A 37 -8.38 -0.35 3.00
CA VAL A 37 -9.01 -0.25 4.33
C VAL A 37 -7.94 -0.28 5.44
N SER A 38 -6.73 -0.74 5.14
CA SER A 38 -5.64 -0.82 6.12
C SER A 38 -4.92 0.52 6.29
N ASN A 39 -4.59 0.84 7.53
CA ASN A 39 -3.70 1.92 7.90
C ASN A 39 -2.26 1.45 8.14
N ASP A 40 -1.96 0.18 7.91
CA ASP A 40 -0.62 -0.38 8.10
C ASP A 40 0.26 -0.17 6.84
N VAL A 41 1.38 0.52 7.02
CA VAL A 41 2.30 0.85 5.93
C VAL A 41 2.90 -0.38 5.25
N TYR A 42 3.15 -1.47 5.98
CA TYR A 42 3.74 -2.68 5.42
C TYR A 42 2.74 -3.40 4.53
N GLN A 43 1.49 -3.50 4.98
CA GLN A 43 0.42 -4.12 4.19
C GLN A 43 0.13 -3.32 2.93
N ASN A 44 0.05 -2.00 3.03
CA ASN A 44 -0.24 -1.17 1.86
C ASN A 44 0.88 -1.20 0.82
N LEU A 45 2.15 -1.16 1.23
CA LEU A 45 3.29 -1.37 0.32
C LEU A 45 3.28 -2.78 -0.29
N ALA A 46 2.92 -3.80 0.48
CA ALA A 46 2.80 -5.16 -0.05
C ALA A 46 1.67 -5.29 -1.08
N VAL A 47 0.57 -4.55 -0.93
CA VAL A 47 -0.51 -4.49 -1.92
C VAL A 47 -0.04 -3.77 -3.20
N GLU A 48 0.71 -2.68 -3.07
CA GLU A 48 1.33 -2.00 -4.22
C GLU A 48 2.21 -2.97 -5.02
N ASP A 49 3.10 -3.70 -4.33
CA ASP A 49 3.96 -4.70 -4.93
C ASP A 49 3.16 -5.84 -5.57
N TRP A 50 2.11 -6.32 -4.89
CA TRP A 50 1.28 -7.40 -5.40
C TRP A 50 0.53 -6.99 -6.67
N ILE A 51 -0.03 -5.78 -6.71
CA ILE A 51 -0.69 -5.23 -7.91
C ILE A 51 0.32 -5.16 -9.07
N HIS A 52 1.54 -4.68 -8.79
CA HIS A 52 2.59 -4.57 -9.80
C HIS A 52 3.02 -5.94 -10.36
N ASP A 53 3.20 -6.93 -9.49
CA ASP A 53 3.75 -8.23 -9.87
C ASP A 53 2.69 -9.20 -10.45
N HIS A 54 1.39 -9.03 -10.14
CA HIS A 54 0.36 -10.04 -10.44
C HIS A 54 -0.81 -9.57 -11.31
N MET A 55 -1.06 -8.27 -11.47
CA MET A 55 -2.20 -7.79 -12.26
C MET A 55 -1.79 -7.48 -13.69
N ASN A 56 -2.59 -7.93 -14.68
CA ASN A 56 -2.44 -7.48 -16.06
C ASN A 56 -3.01 -6.05 -16.18
N LEU A 57 -2.12 -5.09 -16.45
CA LEU A 57 -2.45 -3.66 -16.56
C LEU A 57 -2.72 -3.21 -18.00
N GLU A 58 -2.61 -4.10 -18.99
CA GLU A 58 -2.85 -3.78 -20.39
C GLU A 58 -4.32 -3.40 -20.63
N GLY A 59 -4.55 -2.18 -21.10
CA GLY A 59 -5.90 -1.64 -21.35
C GLY A 59 -6.77 -1.45 -20.09
N LYS A 60 -6.21 -1.68 -18.89
CA LYS A 60 -6.91 -1.61 -17.60
C LYS A 60 -6.06 -0.87 -16.54
N PRO A 61 -6.01 0.47 -16.57
CA PRO A 61 -5.26 1.22 -15.58
C PRO A 61 -5.87 1.07 -14.18
N ILE A 62 -5.00 1.06 -13.17
CA ILE A 62 -5.39 0.96 -11.76
C ILE A 62 -4.98 2.24 -11.03
N LEU A 63 -5.90 2.81 -10.27
CA LEU A 63 -5.64 3.87 -9.31
C LEU A 63 -5.86 3.31 -7.90
N PHE A 64 -4.82 3.31 -7.08
CA PHE A 64 -4.86 2.79 -5.72
C PHE A 64 -4.64 3.91 -4.69
N PHE A 65 -5.66 4.17 -3.88
CA PHE A 65 -5.58 5.11 -2.76
C PHE A 65 -5.33 4.37 -1.45
N TRP A 66 -4.41 4.88 -0.63
CA TRP A 66 -4.13 4.35 0.69
C TRP A 66 -3.61 5.44 1.64
N ARG A 67 -3.74 5.20 2.94
CA ARG A 67 -3.24 6.08 4.01
C ARG A 67 -2.61 5.22 5.09
N ASN A 68 -1.59 5.74 5.75
CA ASN A 68 -0.92 5.05 6.86
C ASN A 68 -1.17 5.74 8.19
N SER A 69 -1.10 4.96 9.27
CA SER A 69 -0.77 5.46 10.60
C SER A 69 0.62 6.12 10.60
N PRO A 70 1.00 6.92 11.60
CA PRO A 70 2.31 7.57 11.66
C PRO A 70 3.46 6.61 11.30
N SER A 71 4.15 6.94 10.20
CA SER A 71 5.20 6.11 9.64
C SER A 71 6.20 6.97 8.87
N VAL A 72 7.46 6.58 8.91
CA VAL A 72 8.52 7.09 8.03
C VAL A 72 8.81 6.05 6.95
N VAL A 73 8.79 6.46 5.69
CA VAL A 73 9.03 5.60 4.53
C VAL A 73 10.29 6.04 3.81
N ILE A 74 11.35 5.26 3.94
CA ILE A 74 12.63 5.50 3.26
C ILE A 74 12.63 4.87 1.86
N GLY A 75 13.38 5.47 0.94
CA GLY A 75 13.65 4.92 -0.38
C GLY A 75 14.49 3.65 -0.34
N ARG A 76 14.45 2.87 -1.42
CA ARG A 76 15.09 1.54 -1.53
C ARG A 76 16.57 1.47 -1.13
N HIS A 77 17.32 2.55 -1.38
CA HIS A 77 18.77 2.60 -1.21
C HIS A 77 19.25 3.56 -0.10
N GLN A 78 18.33 4.10 0.72
CA GLN A 78 18.69 5.05 1.78
C GLN A 78 19.15 4.38 3.07
N ASN A 79 19.96 5.08 3.84
CA ASN A 79 20.39 4.68 5.17
C ASN A 79 19.42 5.27 6.24
N PRO A 80 18.65 4.45 6.97
CA PRO A 80 17.68 4.97 7.95
C PRO A 80 18.32 5.79 9.08
N TRP A 81 19.58 5.50 9.45
CA TRP A 81 20.29 6.25 10.49
C TRP A 81 20.66 7.68 10.07
N GLN A 82 20.76 7.94 8.76
CA GLN A 82 21.06 9.27 8.23
C GLN A 82 19.79 10.11 8.02
N GLU A 83 18.66 9.46 7.78
CA GLU A 83 17.44 10.11 7.29
C GLU A 83 16.44 10.47 8.39
N CYS A 84 16.45 9.74 9.52
CA CYS A 84 15.42 9.88 10.54
C CYS A 84 15.92 9.62 11.96
N ASN A 85 15.24 10.22 12.94
CA ASN A 85 15.54 10.01 14.36
C ASN A 85 14.89 8.71 14.86
N LEU A 86 15.62 7.59 14.73
CA LEU A 86 15.13 6.27 15.11
C LEU A 86 14.78 6.14 16.59
N ASN A 87 15.45 6.88 17.47
CA ASN A 87 15.18 6.81 18.91
C ASN A 87 13.84 7.47 19.24
N LEU A 88 13.57 8.65 18.68
CA LEU A 88 12.27 9.32 18.81
C LEU A 88 11.15 8.45 18.22
N MET A 89 11.35 7.90 17.02
CA MET A 89 10.36 7.06 16.36
C MET A 89 9.98 5.83 17.19
N ARG A 90 10.96 5.17 17.83
CA ARG A 90 10.68 4.04 18.74
C ARG A 90 9.90 4.49 19.98
N GLY A 91 10.21 5.66 20.53
CA GLY A 91 9.51 6.22 21.68
C GLY A 91 8.05 6.58 21.38
N GLU A 92 7.79 7.13 20.19
CA GLU A 92 6.46 7.58 19.75
C GLU A 92 5.66 6.49 19.00
N GLY A 93 6.22 5.28 18.84
CA GLY A 93 5.57 4.19 18.11
C GLY A 93 5.41 4.44 16.60
N ILE A 94 6.24 5.30 16.00
CA ILE A 94 6.23 5.61 14.56
C ILE A 94 6.93 4.48 13.80
N LYS A 95 6.21 3.87 12.85
CA LYS A 95 6.72 2.74 12.06
C LYS A 95 7.79 3.21 11.07
N LEU A 96 8.82 2.39 10.88
CA LEU A 96 9.80 2.57 9.80
C LEU A 96 9.54 1.54 8.70
N ALA A 97 9.40 2.00 7.45
CA ALA A 97 9.25 1.14 6.28
C ALA A 97 10.24 1.54 5.18
N ARG A 98 10.63 0.57 4.34
CA ARG A 98 11.44 0.79 3.14
C ARG A 98 10.62 0.37 1.93
N ARG A 99 10.35 1.31 1.02
CA ARG A 99 9.63 1.01 -0.23
C ARG A 99 10.57 0.46 -1.31
N ARG A 100 10.02 -0.21 -2.33
CA ARG A 100 10.78 -0.75 -3.47
C ARG A 100 11.29 0.33 -4.42
N SER A 101 10.55 1.43 -4.54
CA SER A 101 10.97 2.57 -5.35
C SER A 101 12.12 3.37 -4.71
N GLY A 102 12.85 4.11 -5.54
CA GLY A 102 13.89 5.05 -5.11
C GLY A 102 13.31 6.35 -4.54
N GLY A 103 14.09 7.42 -4.60
CA GLY A 103 13.73 8.74 -4.05
C GLY A 103 14.13 8.92 -2.58
N GLY A 104 13.63 10.00 -1.96
CA GLY A 104 13.96 10.39 -0.58
C GLY A 104 13.03 9.83 0.49
N THR A 105 13.26 10.25 1.74
CA THR A 105 12.45 9.85 2.90
C THR A 105 11.24 10.76 3.04
N VAL A 106 10.09 10.17 3.38
CA VAL A 106 8.85 10.87 3.73
C VAL A 106 8.27 10.35 5.04
#